data_AF-A0AAV3XNJ7-F1
#
_entry.id   AF-A0AAV3XNJ7-F1
#
_cell.length_a   1.000
_cell.length_b   1.000
_cell.length_c   1.000
_cell.angle_alpha   90.00
_cell.angle_beta   90.00
_cell.angle_gamma   90.00
#
_symmetry.space_group_name_H-M   'P 1'
#
loop_
_entity.id
_entity.type
_entity.pdbx_description
1 polymer ?
#
loop_
_entity_poly.entity_id
_entity_poly.type
_entity_poly.pdbx_seq_one_letter_code
_entity_poly.pdbx_strand_id
1 'polypeptide(L)'
;MLNFVNLRKTASGWEFDSEEALEDFVWANLLALFGLTPIKRQHIVKGQFCDILALGENNELVVLELKNAEDRDIVQQLTRYYDAWRDEKPFSEQIDYDRPIRLVAVAPSFHRDNFTDRKYCHLSVEFLYFPILTDEGRLYLQLKDVDNEKVSQVEIPYQQKDSTEDIPAPPNALDKRLANYDSSQREEILRFRRKILSFDSRMQEITMAGSIKYGNGTNKTSKLCAELYLTNKGSIIPFLWLPLKGLSSERLGRAKLCTDWDGHALLEGFVDKGIRVKNPYNVTAAKLEELSKPRGGIYYAAERKLWRTYRNRQDLVSDSMEAFVDLALEKWLGRLK
;
A
#
# COMPACT_ATOMS: atom_id res chain seq x y z
N MET A 1 -1.00 -12.59 23.37
CA MET A 1 -1.84 -11.65 22.59
C MET A 1 -1.30 -11.65 21.17
N LEU A 2 -2.16 -11.87 20.17
CA LEU A 2 -1.78 -11.76 18.77
C LEU A 2 -1.45 -10.28 18.51
N ASN A 3 -0.16 -9.93 18.47
CA ASN A 3 0.25 -8.63 17.97
C ASN A 3 -0.05 -8.64 16.47
N PHE A 4 -1.10 -7.91 16.10
CA PHE A 4 -1.44 -7.70 14.70
C PHE A 4 -0.24 -7.01 14.03
N VAL A 5 0.35 -7.67 13.04
CA VAL A 5 1.43 -7.10 12.25
C VAL A 5 0.83 -6.01 11.37
N ASN A 6 1.34 -4.79 11.48
CA ASN A 6 0.82 -3.69 10.68
C ASN A 6 1.42 -3.75 9.27
N LEU A 7 0.57 -4.13 8.31
CA LEU A 7 0.87 -4.12 6.90
C LEU A 7 0.02 -3.08 6.17
N ARG A 8 0.57 -2.52 5.10
CA ARG A 8 -0.15 -1.68 4.14
C ARG A 8 -0.11 -2.32 2.76
N LYS A 9 -1.22 -2.21 2.05
CA LYS A 9 -1.35 -2.66 0.66
C LYS A 9 -0.86 -1.55 -0.26
N THR A 10 -0.10 -1.91 -1.29
CA THR A 10 0.45 -1.03 -2.32
C THR A 10 0.04 -1.51 -3.71
N ALA A 11 0.33 -0.71 -4.74
CA ALA A 11 0.13 -1.11 -6.13
C ALA A 11 0.93 -2.38 -6.51
N SER A 12 2.02 -2.69 -5.79
CA SER A 12 2.91 -3.83 -6.06
C SER A 12 2.75 -5.00 -5.09
N GLY A 13 1.82 -4.91 -4.12
CA GLY A 13 1.55 -5.99 -3.17
C GLY A 13 1.35 -5.49 -1.74
N TRP A 14 2.09 -6.06 -0.80
CA TRP A 14 2.04 -5.71 0.62
C TRP A 14 3.43 -5.31 1.10
N GLU A 15 3.47 -4.38 2.05
CA GLU A 15 4.68 -3.99 2.76
C GLU A 15 4.36 -3.73 4.23
N PHE A 16 5.37 -3.77 5.11
CA PHE A 16 5.18 -3.31 6.48
C PHE A 16 4.87 -1.81 6.48
N ASP A 17 4.05 -1.36 7.42
CA ASP A 17 3.71 0.05 7.53
C ASP A 17 4.89 0.93 7.97
N SER A 18 5.89 0.33 8.62
CA SER A 18 7.03 0.97 9.27
C SER A 18 8.21 0.00 9.44
N GLU A 19 9.41 0.56 9.67
CA GLU A 19 10.58 -0.24 10.05
C GLU A 19 10.41 -0.91 11.41
N GLU A 20 9.73 -0.24 12.36
CA GLU A 20 9.39 -0.81 13.67
C GLU A 20 8.52 -2.07 13.53
N ALA A 21 7.50 -2.06 12.66
CA ALA A 21 6.66 -3.23 12.43
C ALA A 21 7.42 -4.39 11.77
N LEU A 22 8.35 -4.08 10.86
CA LEU A 22 9.26 -5.08 10.29
C LEU A 22 10.15 -5.69 11.39
N GLU A 23 10.77 -4.85 12.22
CA GLU A 23 11.65 -5.27 13.30
C GLU A 23 10.92 -6.13 14.35
N ASP A 24 9.72 -5.71 14.75
CA ASP A 24 8.84 -6.48 15.64
C ASP A 24 8.57 -7.88 15.11
N PHE A 25 8.22 -7.97 13.82
CA PHE A 25 7.92 -9.24 13.18
C PHE A 25 9.17 -10.12 13.05
N VAL A 26 10.29 -9.56 12.59
CA VAL A 26 11.56 -10.28 12.45
C VAL A 26 12.03 -10.78 13.81
N TRP A 27 12.01 -9.94 14.84
CA TRP A 27 12.40 -10.31 16.20
C TRP A 27 11.60 -11.50 16.75
N ALA A 28 10.27 -11.45 16.61
CA ALA A 28 9.39 -12.52 17.06
C ALA A 28 9.62 -13.86 16.32
N ASN A 29 10.22 -13.81 15.13
CA ASN A 29 10.41 -14.96 14.25
C ASN A 29 11.88 -15.26 13.93
N LEU A 30 12.84 -14.74 14.70
CA LEU A 30 14.29 -14.92 14.45
C LEU A 30 14.69 -16.39 14.29
N LEU A 31 14.18 -17.26 15.17
CA LEU A 31 14.47 -18.69 15.10
C LEU A 31 13.90 -19.33 13.83
N ALA A 32 12.69 -18.97 13.44
CA ALA A 32 12.03 -19.54 12.26
C ALA A 32 12.62 -19.01 10.94
N LEU A 33 12.97 -17.72 10.89
CA LEU A 33 13.49 -17.06 9.70
C LEU A 33 14.98 -17.33 9.49
N PHE A 34 15.77 -17.35 10.55
CA PHE A 34 17.24 -17.37 10.46
C PHE A 34 17.89 -18.52 11.24
N GLY A 35 17.16 -19.23 12.10
CA GLY A 35 17.74 -20.18 13.03
C GLY A 35 18.53 -19.53 14.17
N LEU A 36 18.28 -18.25 14.46
CA LEU A 36 19.08 -17.46 15.41
C LEU A 36 18.42 -17.33 16.78
N THR A 37 19.23 -17.19 17.83
CA THR A 37 18.77 -16.94 19.20
C THR A 37 18.85 -15.45 19.53
N PRO A 38 17.76 -14.79 19.95
CA PRO A 38 17.76 -13.34 20.24
C PRO A 38 18.65 -12.95 21.42
N ILE A 39 19.41 -11.85 21.29
CA ILE A 39 20.15 -11.21 22.40
C ILE A 39 19.47 -9.90 22.78
N LYS A 40 19.39 -8.95 21.83
CA LYS A 40 18.92 -7.59 22.11
C LYS A 40 18.43 -6.90 20.83
N ARG A 41 17.41 -6.04 20.98
CA ARG A 41 16.96 -5.08 19.96
C ARG A 41 17.46 -3.68 20.26
N GLN A 42 17.63 -2.87 19.22
CA GLN A 42 17.91 -1.43 19.29
C GLN A 42 19.05 -1.13 20.27
N HIS A 43 20.13 -1.91 20.20
CA HIS A 43 21.28 -1.77 21.10
C HIS A 43 22.17 -0.62 20.65
N ILE A 44 22.57 0.23 21.60
CA ILE A 44 23.46 1.35 21.32
C ILE A 44 24.90 0.93 21.57
N VAL A 45 25.74 1.02 20.53
CA VAL A 45 27.19 0.79 20.62
C VAL A 45 27.92 1.97 19.95
N LYS A 46 28.87 2.61 20.65
CA LYS A 46 29.50 3.87 20.20
C LYS A 46 28.55 4.94 19.62
N GLY A 47 27.33 5.05 20.18
CA GLY A 47 26.32 6.00 19.71
C GLY A 47 25.63 5.64 18.39
N GLN A 48 25.80 4.41 17.91
CA GLN A 48 25.06 3.83 16.79
C GLN A 48 23.98 2.87 17.31
N PHE A 49 22.81 2.82 16.68
CA PHE A 49 21.72 1.91 17.04
C PHE A 49 21.74 0.70 16.11
N CYS A 50 21.97 -0.49 16.65
CA CYS A 50 21.84 -1.75 15.91
C CYS A 50 20.41 -2.28 16.06
N ASP A 51 19.74 -2.60 14.95
CA ASP A 51 18.35 -3.06 15.00
C ASP A 51 18.19 -4.34 15.80
N ILE A 52 18.88 -5.42 15.42
CA ILE A 52 18.78 -6.71 16.10
C ILE A 52 20.16 -7.37 16.26
N LEU A 53 20.41 -7.86 17.46
CA LEU A 53 21.54 -8.72 17.81
C LEU A 53 21.03 -10.12 18.16
N ALA A 54 21.71 -11.13 17.62
CA ALA A 54 21.39 -12.53 17.86
C ALA A 54 22.65 -13.40 17.93
N LEU A 55 22.51 -14.62 18.42
CA LEU A 55 23.53 -15.66 18.39
C LEU A 55 23.25 -16.61 17.23
N GLY A 56 24.29 -16.87 16.45
CA GLY A 56 24.33 -17.91 15.43
C GLY A 56 24.76 -19.26 16.00
N GLU A 57 25.32 -20.10 15.14
CA GLU A 57 25.89 -21.36 15.60
C GLU A 57 27.12 -21.08 16.46
N ASN A 58 27.40 -21.93 17.46
CA ASN A 58 28.58 -21.78 18.33
C ASN A 58 28.72 -20.41 19.02
N ASN A 59 27.62 -19.71 19.32
CA ASN A 59 27.59 -18.42 19.99
C ASN A 59 28.32 -17.27 19.26
N GLU A 60 28.47 -17.37 17.93
CA GLU A 60 28.93 -16.25 17.11
C GLU A 60 27.90 -15.11 17.12
N LEU A 61 28.36 -13.86 17.17
CA LEU A 61 27.46 -12.70 17.08
C LEU A 61 26.95 -12.53 15.66
N VAL A 62 25.64 -12.40 15.52
CA VAL A 62 24.96 -11.99 14.28
C VAL A 62 24.31 -10.63 14.50
N VAL A 63 24.69 -9.66 13.67
CA VAL A 63 24.12 -8.31 13.65
C VAL A 63 23.23 -8.19 12.42
N LEU A 64 21.94 -7.91 12.64
CA LEU A 64 20.97 -7.69 11.58
C LEU A 64 20.63 -6.20 11.52
N GLU A 65 20.74 -5.64 10.32
CA GLU A 65 20.24 -4.30 9.97
C GLU A 65 19.08 -4.45 9.01
N LEU A 66 17.94 -3.84 9.35
CA LEU A 66 16.68 -3.97 8.64
C LEU A 66 16.34 -2.66 7.94
N LYS A 67 15.79 -2.76 6.73
CA LYS A 67 15.20 -1.63 6.02
C LYS A 67 13.85 -2.02 5.46
N ASN A 68 12.86 -1.16 5.64
CA ASN A 68 11.53 -1.36 5.06
C ASN A 68 11.39 -0.73 3.66
N ALA A 69 12.48 -0.20 3.11
CA ALA A 69 12.58 0.35 1.76
C ALA A 69 14.01 0.21 1.23
N GLU A 70 14.25 0.61 -0.02
CA GLU A 70 15.62 0.70 -0.55
C GLU A 70 16.42 1.76 0.21
N ASP A 71 17.61 1.37 0.68
CA ASP A 71 18.57 2.25 1.35
C ASP A 71 19.91 2.23 0.59
N ARG A 72 20.76 3.24 0.80
CA ARG A 72 22.09 3.37 0.15
C ARG A 72 23.28 3.21 1.10
N ASP A 73 23.04 3.20 2.41
CA ASP A 73 24.08 3.33 3.43
C ASP A 73 24.18 2.08 4.34
N ILE A 74 23.41 1.02 4.06
CA ILE A 74 23.28 -0.16 4.90
C ILE A 74 24.62 -0.89 5.10
N VAL A 75 25.48 -0.94 4.08
CA VAL A 75 26.81 -1.56 4.17
C VAL A 75 27.72 -0.74 5.09
N GLN A 76 27.66 0.59 4.96
CA GLN A 76 28.42 1.53 5.78
C GLN A 76 27.97 1.47 7.24
N GLN A 77 26.65 1.34 7.49
CA GLN A 77 26.09 1.13 8.83
C GLN A 77 26.64 -0.15 9.46
N LEU A 78 26.50 -1.29 8.79
CA LEU A 78 27.01 -2.58 9.27
C LEU A 78 28.53 -2.56 9.50
N THR A 79 29.28 -1.84 8.66
CA THR A 79 30.74 -1.67 8.83
C THR A 79 31.07 -0.89 10.11
N ARG A 80 30.33 0.18 10.41
CA ARG A 80 30.50 0.94 11.66
C ARG A 80 30.13 0.10 12.88
N TYR A 81 29.08 -0.70 12.80
CA TYR A 81 28.73 -1.60 13.89
C TYR A 81 29.83 -2.63 14.13
N TYR A 82 30.34 -3.26 13.08
CA TYR A 82 31.41 -4.24 13.19
C TYR A 82 32.62 -3.67 13.95
N ASP A 83 33.09 -2.47 13.58
CA ASP A 83 34.19 -1.80 14.29
C ASP A 83 33.88 -1.58 15.78
N ALA A 84 32.68 -1.08 16.08
CA ALA A 84 32.22 -0.82 17.43
C ALA A 84 32.14 -2.12 18.29
N TRP A 85 31.62 -3.21 17.71
CA TRP A 85 31.49 -4.51 18.37
C TRP A 85 32.84 -5.19 18.62
N ARG A 86 33.79 -5.07 17.69
CA ARG A 86 35.14 -5.63 17.86
C ARG A 86 35.93 -4.93 18.96
N ASP A 87 35.67 -3.63 19.16
CA ASP A 87 36.33 -2.83 20.18
C ASP A 87 35.70 -3.00 21.57
N GLU A 88 34.39 -2.75 21.71
CA GLU A 88 33.72 -2.74 23.02
C GLU A 88 33.46 -4.15 23.57
N LYS A 89 33.27 -5.15 22.68
CA LYS A 89 32.88 -6.52 23.00
C LYS A 89 31.76 -6.67 24.06
N PRO A 90 30.59 -6.02 23.91
CA PRO A 90 29.46 -6.19 24.83
C PRO A 90 28.98 -7.64 24.92
N PHE A 91 28.32 -8.03 26.02
CA PHE A 91 27.76 -9.38 26.19
C PHE A 91 28.78 -10.53 26.02
N SER A 92 30.03 -10.32 26.40
CA SER A 92 31.11 -11.32 26.29
C SER A 92 30.88 -12.62 27.08
N GLU A 93 29.94 -12.63 28.03
CA GLU A 93 29.48 -13.85 28.70
C GLU A 93 28.63 -14.76 27.79
N GLN A 94 28.06 -14.21 26.72
CA GLN A 94 27.17 -14.90 25.78
C GLN A 94 27.80 -15.05 24.39
N ILE A 95 28.60 -14.07 23.96
CA ILE A 95 29.19 -14.00 22.61
C ILE A 95 30.62 -14.53 22.61
N ASP A 96 30.90 -15.46 21.71
CA ASP A 96 32.27 -15.90 21.40
C ASP A 96 32.92 -14.92 20.39
N TYR A 97 33.67 -13.93 20.90
CA TYR A 97 34.37 -12.93 20.07
C TYR A 97 35.62 -13.47 19.35
N ASP A 98 36.03 -14.70 19.61
CA ASP A 98 37.06 -15.38 18.82
C ASP A 98 36.48 -15.86 17.48
N ARG A 99 35.14 -15.90 17.35
CA ARG A 99 34.45 -16.13 16.09
C ARG A 99 34.27 -14.83 15.28
N PRO A 100 34.18 -14.94 13.94
CA PRO A 100 33.79 -13.82 13.10
C PRO A 100 32.39 -13.32 13.46
N ILE A 101 32.20 -12.00 13.47
CA ILE A 101 30.87 -11.39 13.58
C ILE A 101 30.20 -11.51 12.22
N ARG A 102 28.98 -12.06 12.19
CA ARG A 102 28.18 -12.21 10.99
C ARG A 102 27.31 -10.97 10.79
N LEU A 103 27.34 -10.38 9.60
CA LEU A 103 26.63 -9.15 9.27
C LEU A 103 25.54 -9.46 8.24
N VAL A 104 24.29 -9.16 8.57
CA VAL A 104 23.14 -9.48 7.72
C VAL A 104 22.34 -8.21 7.47
N ALA A 105 22.16 -7.89 6.19
CA ALA A 105 21.32 -6.81 5.72
C ALA A 105 20.00 -7.40 5.19
N VAL A 106 18.86 -6.90 5.68
CA VAL A 106 17.52 -7.38 5.27
C VAL A 106 16.72 -6.22 4.70
N ALA A 107 16.37 -6.28 3.42
CA ALA A 107 15.66 -5.19 2.75
C ALA A 107 14.74 -5.72 1.64
N PRO A 108 13.67 -4.98 1.25
CA PRO A 108 12.82 -5.37 0.13
C PRO A 108 13.48 -5.09 -1.22
N SER A 109 14.60 -4.37 -1.25
CA SER A 109 15.46 -4.19 -2.42
C SER A 109 16.78 -3.55 -1.98
N PHE A 110 17.83 -3.69 -2.79
CA PHE A 110 19.13 -3.10 -2.53
C PHE A 110 19.53 -2.19 -3.69
N HIS A 111 19.96 -0.96 -3.37
CA HIS A 111 20.48 -0.03 -4.36
C HIS A 111 21.78 -0.58 -4.97
N ARG A 112 22.07 -0.23 -6.23
CA ARG A 112 23.32 -0.63 -6.93
C ARG A 112 24.60 -0.26 -6.15
N ASP A 113 24.54 0.83 -5.39
CA ASP A 113 25.68 1.33 -4.63
C ASP A 113 25.98 0.38 -3.47
N ASN A 114 24.96 -0.20 -2.80
CA ASN A 114 25.16 -1.23 -1.78
C ASN A 114 25.94 -2.44 -2.32
N PHE A 115 25.66 -2.86 -3.56
CA PHE A 115 26.42 -3.95 -4.19
C PHE A 115 27.87 -3.56 -4.47
N THR A 116 28.09 -2.30 -4.86
CA THR A 116 29.43 -1.75 -5.06
C THR A 116 30.18 -1.71 -3.73
N ASP A 117 29.55 -1.20 -2.69
CA ASP A 117 30.11 -1.10 -1.35
C ASP A 117 30.40 -2.48 -0.78
N ARG A 118 29.47 -3.43 -0.89
CA ARG A 118 29.68 -4.83 -0.50
C ARG A 118 30.85 -5.46 -1.25
N LYS A 119 30.98 -5.20 -2.55
CA LYS A 119 32.05 -5.76 -3.39
C LYS A 119 33.44 -5.26 -2.99
N TYR A 120 33.56 -4.01 -2.54
CA TYR A 120 34.84 -3.41 -2.14
C TYR A 120 35.05 -3.36 -0.62
N CYS A 121 34.05 -3.73 0.17
CA CYS A 121 34.16 -3.93 1.60
C CYS A 121 34.95 -5.21 1.89
N HIS A 122 35.84 -5.17 2.89
CA HIS A 122 36.60 -6.34 3.34
C HIS A 122 35.82 -7.23 4.31
N LEU A 123 34.61 -6.81 4.73
CA LEU A 123 33.74 -7.59 5.60
C LEU A 123 32.75 -8.41 4.76
N SER A 124 32.43 -9.61 5.23
CA SER A 124 31.38 -10.44 4.64
C SER A 124 30.02 -9.95 5.11
N VAL A 125 29.25 -9.32 4.22
CA VAL A 125 27.89 -8.85 4.48
C VAL A 125 26.90 -9.67 3.66
N GLU A 126 26.02 -10.40 4.34
CA GLU A 126 24.93 -11.15 3.73
C GLU A 126 23.80 -10.21 3.33
N PHE A 127 23.31 -10.32 2.09
CA PHE A 127 22.13 -9.58 1.62
C PHE A 127 20.96 -10.54 1.52
N LEU A 128 19.92 -10.29 2.31
CA LEU A 128 18.66 -11.00 2.25
C LEU A 128 17.57 -10.06 1.70
N TYR A 129 17.06 -10.43 0.54
CA TYR A 129 15.89 -9.81 -0.06
C TYR A 129 14.63 -10.33 0.61
N PHE A 130 13.65 -9.47 0.90
CA PHE A 130 12.34 -9.91 1.36
C PHE A 130 11.17 -9.34 0.54
N PRO A 131 10.29 -10.21 0.00
CA PRO A 131 8.95 -9.83 -0.41
C PRO A 131 7.91 -10.25 0.64
N ILE A 132 6.75 -9.58 0.62
CA ILE A 132 5.53 -10.13 1.21
C ILE A 132 4.73 -10.81 0.10
N LEU A 133 4.63 -12.13 0.18
CA LEU A 133 3.90 -12.96 -0.77
C LEU A 133 2.46 -13.15 -0.30
N THR A 134 1.54 -13.27 -1.25
CA THR A 134 0.14 -13.65 -1.00
C THR A 134 -0.12 -15.01 -1.60
N ASP A 135 -0.62 -15.94 -0.78
CA ASP A 135 -1.03 -17.27 -1.22
C ASP A 135 -2.32 -17.67 -0.51
N GLU A 136 -3.35 -18.05 -1.27
CA GLU A 136 -4.69 -18.41 -0.77
C GLU A 136 -5.28 -17.45 0.29
N GLY A 137 -5.02 -16.14 0.17
CA GLY A 137 -5.50 -15.12 1.10
C GLY A 137 -4.68 -15.00 2.39
N ARG A 138 -3.58 -15.74 2.52
CA ARG A 138 -2.58 -15.61 3.58
C ARG A 138 -1.39 -14.80 3.10
N LEU A 139 -0.71 -14.16 4.03
CA LEU A 139 0.47 -13.35 3.77
C LEU A 139 1.70 -14.03 4.35
N TYR A 140 2.82 -13.93 3.64
CA TYR A 140 4.06 -14.56 4.04
C TYR A 140 5.22 -13.59 3.85
N LEU A 141 6.06 -13.46 4.88
CA LEU A 141 7.38 -12.89 4.70
C LEU A 141 8.28 -14.00 4.16
N GLN A 142 8.86 -13.79 3.00
CA GLN A 142 9.91 -14.66 2.48
C GLN A 142 11.26 -13.94 2.60
N LEU A 143 12.32 -14.64 3.02
CA LEU A 143 13.68 -14.16 2.92
C LEU A 143 14.39 -14.98 1.84
N LYS A 144 15.01 -14.31 0.87
CA LYS A 144 15.85 -14.92 -0.14
C LYS A 144 17.27 -14.38 -0.04
N ASP A 145 18.22 -15.26 0.17
CA ASP A 145 19.64 -14.93 0.06
C ASP A 145 19.99 -14.63 -1.40
N VAL A 146 20.63 -13.47 -1.61
CA VAL A 146 20.95 -12.96 -2.95
C VAL A 146 22.03 -13.80 -3.64
N ASP A 147 22.92 -14.47 -2.91
CA ASP A 147 24.09 -15.13 -3.47
C ASP A 147 23.90 -16.65 -3.62
N ASN A 148 23.17 -17.30 -2.71
CA ASN A 148 23.04 -18.77 -2.69
C ASN A 148 21.60 -19.29 -2.86
N GLU A 149 20.64 -18.39 -3.07
CA GLU A 149 19.21 -18.70 -3.24
C GLU A 149 18.57 -19.48 -2.09
N LYS A 150 19.18 -19.51 -0.90
CA LYS A 150 18.52 -20.04 0.30
C LYS A 150 17.27 -19.22 0.58
N VAL A 151 16.16 -19.92 0.78
CA VAL A 151 14.87 -19.30 1.07
C VAL A 151 14.38 -19.77 2.45
N SER A 152 13.91 -18.82 3.25
CA SER A 152 13.09 -19.08 4.43
C SER A 152 11.78 -18.30 4.33
N GLN A 153 10.73 -18.78 4.99
CA GLN A 153 9.42 -18.18 4.90
C GLN A 153 8.65 -18.38 6.20
N VAL A 154 7.94 -17.33 6.62
CA VAL A 154 7.06 -17.36 7.80
C VAL A 154 5.74 -16.71 7.45
N GLU A 155 4.64 -17.34 7.87
CA GLU A 155 3.29 -16.78 7.74
C GLU A 155 3.17 -15.52 8.60
N ILE A 156 2.72 -14.43 8.00
CA ILE A 156 2.36 -13.22 8.72
C ILE A 156 0.90 -13.42 9.17
N PRO A 157 0.62 -13.51 10.49
CA PRO A 157 -0.74 -13.62 11.00
C PRO A 157 -1.44 -12.27 10.84
N TYR A 158 -1.84 -11.99 9.60
CA TYR A 158 -2.56 -10.80 9.21
C TYR A 158 -4.02 -11.17 9.05
N GLN A 159 -4.85 -10.68 9.96
CA GLN A 159 -6.27 -10.50 9.65
C GLN A 159 -6.40 -9.11 9.09
N GLN A 160 -6.89 -8.99 7.86
CA GLN A 160 -7.38 -7.71 7.37
C GLN A 160 -8.35 -7.22 8.43
N LYS A 161 -7.99 -6.13 9.11
CA LYS A 161 -8.95 -5.44 9.96
C LYS A 161 -10.03 -4.97 9.00
N ASP A 162 -11.09 -5.75 8.86
CA ASP A 162 -12.41 -5.19 8.68
C ASP A 162 -12.53 -4.21 9.84
N SER A 163 -12.30 -2.94 9.55
CA SER A 163 -12.44 -1.88 10.53
C SER A 163 -13.85 -1.97 11.08
N THR A 164 -13.97 -2.56 12.26
CA THR A 164 -15.14 -2.38 13.12
C THR A 164 -15.05 -1.04 13.84
N GLU A 165 -14.39 -0.03 13.25
CA GLU A 165 -14.71 1.33 13.62
C GLU A 165 -16.19 1.53 13.28
N ASP A 166 -16.97 1.99 14.26
CA ASP A 166 -18.36 2.39 14.11
C ASP A 166 -18.41 3.54 13.11
N ILE A 167 -18.31 3.23 11.81
CA ILE A 167 -18.49 4.21 10.76
C ILE A 167 -19.93 4.71 10.91
N PRO A 168 -20.15 6.03 10.98
CA PRO A 168 -21.50 6.56 11.12
C PRO A 168 -22.40 6.02 10.01
N ALA A 169 -23.70 5.93 10.28
CA ALA A 169 -24.68 5.63 9.25
C ALA A 169 -24.49 6.55 8.03
N PRO A 170 -24.76 6.08 6.80
CA PRO A 170 -24.67 6.91 5.62
C PRO A 170 -25.46 8.22 5.78
N PRO A 171 -25.01 9.33 5.18
CA PRO A 171 -25.77 10.56 5.22
C PRO A 171 -27.10 10.37 4.51
N ASN A 172 -28.17 11.00 4.99
CA ASN A 172 -29.50 10.95 4.35
C ASN A 172 -29.48 11.23 2.84
N ALA A 173 -28.54 12.05 2.37
CA ALA A 173 -28.36 12.33 0.95
C ALA A 173 -27.90 11.10 0.16
N LEU A 174 -27.04 10.26 0.74
CA LEU A 174 -26.60 9.00 0.16
C LEU A 174 -27.72 7.97 0.21
N ASP A 175 -28.37 7.79 1.36
CA ASP A 175 -29.46 6.82 1.53
C ASP A 175 -30.59 7.04 0.53
N LYS A 176 -31.01 8.30 0.35
CA LYS A 176 -32.03 8.66 -0.65
C LYS A 176 -31.61 8.32 -2.08
N ARG A 177 -30.30 8.29 -2.36
CA ARG A 177 -29.76 7.94 -3.69
C ARG A 177 -29.61 6.44 -3.85
N LEU A 178 -29.16 5.73 -2.81
CA LEU A 178 -29.06 4.28 -2.77
C LEU A 178 -30.40 3.58 -3.06
N ALA A 179 -31.52 4.22 -2.71
CA ALA A 179 -32.86 3.72 -3.06
C ALA A 179 -33.07 3.43 -4.57
N ASN A 180 -32.31 4.08 -5.47
CA ASN A 180 -32.40 3.87 -6.92
C ASN A 180 -31.52 2.72 -7.45
N TYR A 181 -30.68 2.12 -6.59
CA TYR A 181 -29.76 1.05 -6.93
C TYR A 181 -30.30 -0.30 -6.44
N ASP A 182 -29.86 -1.40 -7.05
CA ASP A 182 -30.17 -2.74 -6.54
C ASP A 182 -29.32 -3.10 -5.31
N SER A 183 -29.62 -4.24 -4.67
CA SER A 183 -28.94 -4.66 -3.45
C SER A 183 -27.44 -4.90 -3.62
N SER A 184 -27.00 -5.39 -4.79
CA SER A 184 -25.58 -5.65 -5.09
C SER A 184 -24.83 -4.33 -5.18
N GLN A 185 -25.33 -3.42 -6.01
CA GLN A 185 -24.74 -2.11 -6.21
C GLN A 185 -24.74 -1.26 -4.94
N ARG A 186 -25.80 -1.36 -4.13
CA ARG A 186 -25.85 -0.70 -2.80
C ARG A 186 -24.72 -1.18 -1.90
N GLU A 187 -24.51 -2.49 -1.80
CA GLU A 187 -23.44 -3.03 -0.97
C GLU A 187 -22.09 -2.59 -1.51
N GLU A 188 -21.89 -2.54 -2.83
CA GLU A 188 -20.63 -2.09 -3.42
C GLU A 188 -20.33 -0.61 -3.10
N ILE A 189 -21.33 0.26 -3.20
CA ILE A 189 -21.19 1.68 -2.83
C ILE A 189 -20.89 1.82 -1.33
N LEU A 190 -21.56 1.05 -0.49
CA LEU A 190 -21.32 1.06 0.96
C LEU A 190 -19.96 0.48 1.32
N ARG A 191 -19.48 -0.53 0.59
CA ARG A 191 -18.13 -1.09 0.71
C ARG A 191 -17.07 -0.06 0.33
N PHE A 192 -17.27 0.65 -0.78
CA PHE A 192 -16.44 1.79 -1.19
C PHE A 192 -16.36 2.85 -0.07
N ARG A 193 -17.51 3.26 0.46
CA ARG A 193 -17.59 4.22 1.58
C ARG A 193 -16.86 3.72 2.82
N ARG A 194 -17.12 2.48 3.23
CA ARG A 194 -16.55 1.85 4.43
C ARG A 194 -15.03 1.86 4.33
N LYS A 195 -14.49 1.36 3.22
CA LYS A 195 -13.05 1.29 2.95
C LYS A 195 -12.35 2.64 3.06
N ILE A 196 -12.98 3.71 2.57
CA ILE A 196 -12.40 5.05 2.64
C ILE A 196 -12.42 5.57 4.07
N LEU A 197 -13.56 5.50 4.75
CA LEU A 197 -13.71 6.05 6.10
C LEU A 197 -12.87 5.32 7.15
N SER A 198 -12.66 4.03 6.95
CA SER A 198 -11.85 3.21 7.83
C SER A 198 -10.35 3.31 7.64
N PHE A 199 -9.91 4.01 6.59
CA PHE A 199 -8.52 3.96 6.18
C PHE A 199 -7.59 4.69 7.16
N ASP A 200 -8.05 5.79 7.74
CA ASP A 200 -7.26 6.62 8.65
C ASP A 200 -8.20 7.43 9.55
N SER A 201 -7.88 7.58 10.83
CA SER A 201 -8.72 8.28 11.81
C SER A 201 -8.95 9.78 11.50
N ARG A 202 -8.13 10.38 10.63
CA ARG A 202 -8.31 11.76 10.15
C ARG A 202 -9.29 11.86 8.99
N MET A 203 -9.73 10.74 8.42
CA MET A 203 -10.67 10.71 7.30
C MET A 203 -12.06 11.10 7.80
N GLN A 204 -12.66 12.08 7.12
CA GLN A 204 -13.99 12.63 7.42
C GLN A 204 -14.90 12.54 6.21
N GLU A 205 -16.17 12.22 6.45
CA GLU A 205 -17.24 12.34 5.47
C GLU A 205 -17.84 13.74 5.51
N ILE A 206 -17.77 14.44 4.38
CA ILE A 206 -18.18 15.84 4.25
C ILE A 206 -19.33 15.90 3.26
N THR A 207 -20.54 16.13 3.76
CA THR A 207 -21.72 16.30 2.90
C THR A 207 -21.82 17.75 2.42
N MET A 208 -21.91 17.93 1.11
CA MET A 208 -22.17 19.21 0.44
C MET A 208 -23.38 19.09 -0.49
N ALA A 209 -23.91 20.21 -0.96
CA ALA A 209 -24.98 20.21 -1.95
C ALA A 209 -24.54 19.43 -3.22
N GLY A 210 -25.19 18.29 -3.49
CA GLY A 210 -24.94 17.46 -4.66
C GLY A 210 -23.65 16.63 -4.64
N SER A 211 -22.92 16.56 -3.52
CA SER A 211 -21.72 15.72 -3.41
C SER A 211 -21.43 15.32 -1.97
N ILE A 212 -20.84 14.14 -1.81
CA ILE A 212 -20.29 13.66 -0.53
C ILE A 212 -18.80 13.47 -0.75
N LYS A 213 -17.98 14.14 0.04
CA LYS A 213 -16.52 14.15 -0.11
C LYS A 213 -15.86 13.45 1.06
N TYR A 214 -14.70 12.87 0.80
CA TYR A 214 -13.90 12.18 1.79
C TYR A 214 -12.50 12.80 1.84
N GLY A 215 -12.05 13.20 3.03
CA GLY A 215 -10.74 13.83 3.24
C GLY A 215 -10.54 14.27 4.69
N ASN A 216 -9.55 15.11 4.98
CA ASN A 216 -9.24 15.56 6.35
C ASN A 216 -9.93 16.88 6.77
N GLY A 217 -11.07 17.22 6.16
CA GLY A 217 -11.86 18.41 6.52
C GLY A 217 -12.24 19.30 5.33
N THR A 218 -12.74 20.49 5.64
CA THR A 218 -13.37 21.43 4.68
C THR A 218 -12.55 22.67 4.35
N ASN A 219 -11.37 22.82 4.96
CA ASN A 219 -10.53 24.00 4.85
C ASN A 219 -9.79 24.03 3.50
N LYS A 220 -9.25 25.20 3.12
CA LYS A 220 -8.45 25.34 1.88
C LYS A 220 -7.20 24.44 1.85
N THR A 221 -6.68 24.10 3.02
CA THR A 221 -5.52 23.21 3.19
C THR A 221 -5.90 21.73 3.23
N SER A 222 -7.21 21.42 3.31
CA SER A 222 -7.69 20.04 3.39
C SER A 222 -7.35 19.27 2.12
N LYS A 223 -6.95 18.02 2.32
CA LYS A 223 -6.64 17.06 1.27
C LYS A 223 -7.88 16.19 1.10
N LEU A 224 -8.45 16.22 -0.11
CA LEU A 224 -9.54 15.34 -0.50
C LEU A 224 -8.97 14.06 -1.12
N CYS A 225 -9.58 12.93 -0.78
CA CYS A 225 -9.26 11.60 -1.30
C CYS A 225 -10.26 11.16 -2.36
N ALA A 226 -11.55 11.27 -2.06
CA ALA A 226 -12.63 10.77 -2.88
C ALA A 226 -13.88 11.66 -2.82
N GLU A 227 -14.77 11.49 -3.78
CA GLU A 227 -16.07 12.16 -3.83
C GLU A 227 -17.11 11.28 -4.51
N LEU A 228 -18.28 11.14 -3.89
CA LEU A 228 -19.49 10.63 -4.52
C LEU A 228 -20.31 11.84 -5.00
N TYR A 229 -20.30 12.07 -6.30
CA TYR A 229 -21.10 13.13 -6.91
C TYR A 229 -22.52 12.63 -7.15
N LEU A 230 -23.51 13.34 -6.61
CA LEU A 230 -24.91 12.97 -6.66
C LEU A 230 -25.59 13.76 -7.78
N THR A 231 -25.80 13.12 -8.93
CA THR A 231 -26.42 13.79 -10.07
C THR A 231 -27.90 14.10 -9.81
N ASN A 232 -28.43 15.12 -10.51
CA ASN A 232 -29.86 15.42 -10.48
C ASN A 232 -30.72 14.28 -11.05
N LYS A 233 -30.13 13.41 -11.89
CA LYS A 233 -30.79 12.23 -12.48
C LYS A 233 -30.81 11.02 -11.54
N GLY A 234 -30.30 11.15 -10.31
CA GLY A 234 -30.33 10.09 -9.31
C GLY A 234 -29.14 9.14 -9.32
N SER A 235 -28.22 9.27 -10.30
CA SER A 235 -26.99 8.48 -10.37
C SER A 235 -25.90 9.03 -9.45
N ILE A 236 -25.10 8.13 -8.90
CA ILE A 236 -23.89 8.36 -8.10
C ILE A 236 -22.68 8.14 -9.01
N ILE A 237 -21.81 9.16 -9.10
CA ILE A 237 -20.57 9.10 -9.90
C ILE A 237 -19.38 9.22 -8.93
N PRO A 238 -18.49 8.22 -8.88
CA PRO A 238 -17.28 8.31 -8.07
C PRO A 238 -16.22 9.18 -8.74
N PHE A 239 -15.60 10.01 -7.93
CA PHE A 239 -14.39 10.75 -8.26
C PHE A 239 -13.31 10.44 -7.24
N LEU A 240 -12.06 10.31 -7.69
CA LEU A 240 -10.90 10.05 -6.84
C LEU A 240 -9.79 11.06 -7.14
N TRP A 241 -9.00 11.43 -6.14
CA TRP A 241 -7.80 12.25 -6.36
C TRP A 241 -6.63 11.35 -6.71
N LEU A 242 -6.42 11.15 -8.01
CA LEU A 242 -5.41 10.22 -8.55
C LEU A 242 -4.24 10.96 -9.22
N PRO A 243 -3.06 10.33 -9.33
CA PRO A 243 -1.92 10.86 -10.08
C PRO A 243 -2.29 11.20 -11.53
N LEU A 244 -1.85 12.37 -12.00
CA LEU A 244 -2.00 12.78 -13.40
C LEU A 244 -1.11 11.94 -14.34
N LYS A 245 -1.17 12.21 -15.65
CA LYS A 245 -0.29 11.59 -16.67
C LYS A 245 -0.29 10.06 -16.63
N GLY A 246 -1.46 9.44 -16.78
CA GLY A 246 -1.56 7.97 -16.76
C GLY A 246 -1.13 7.35 -15.43
N LEU A 247 -1.52 7.98 -14.32
CA LEU A 247 -1.29 7.51 -12.94
C LEU A 247 0.17 7.53 -12.44
N SER A 248 1.08 8.20 -13.15
CA SER A 248 2.52 8.23 -12.82
C SER A 248 3.02 9.55 -12.21
N SER A 249 2.22 10.63 -12.27
CA SER A 249 2.65 11.97 -11.84
C SER A 249 2.45 12.22 -10.35
N GLU A 250 3.41 12.88 -9.69
CA GLU A 250 3.25 13.33 -8.30
C GLU A 250 2.06 14.30 -8.10
N ARG A 251 1.75 15.10 -9.13
CA ARG A 251 0.57 15.97 -9.12
C ARG A 251 -0.71 15.14 -9.25
N LEU A 252 -1.63 15.33 -8.31
CA LEU A 252 -2.94 14.69 -8.33
C LEU A 252 -3.99 15.56 -9.04
N GLY A 253 -4.92 14.89 -9.71
CA GLY A 253 -6.14 15.49 -10.27
C GLY A 253 -7.38 14.76 -9.80
N ARG A 254 -8.53 15.45 -9.83
CA ARG A 254 -9.84 14.85 -9.55
C ARG A 254 -10.28 14.02 -10.75
N ALA A 255 -9.99 12.73 -10.70
CA ALA A 255 -10.35 11.73 -11.70
C ALA A 255 -11.82 11.36 -11.59
N LYS A 256 -12.52 11.29 -12.73
CA LYS A 256 -13.87 10.76 -12.86
C LYS A 256 -13.80 9.28 -13.21
N LEU A 257 -14.50 8.46 -12.45
CA LEU A 257 -14.63 7.04 -12.74
C LEU A 257 -16.00 6.75 -13.35
N CYS A 258 -16.02 5.85 -14.33
CA CYS A 258 -17.21 5.19 -14.83
C CYS A 258 -17.26 3.78 -14.24
N THR A 259 -18.36 3.42 -13.59
CA THR A 259 -18.53 2.13 -12.92
C THR A 259 -19.98 1.68 -13.05
N ASP A 260 -20.18 0.37 -13.09
CA ASP A 260 -21.47 -0.30 -12.96
C ASP A 260 -21.83 -0.62 -11.51
N TRP A 261 -20.91 -0.37 -10.57
CA TRP A 261 -21.00 -0.78 -9.17
C TRP A 261 -21.12 -2.30 -8.97
N ASP A 262 -20.64 -3.10 -9.93
CA ASP A 262 -20.52 -4.57 -9.84
C ASP A 262 -19.05 -5.00 -9.99
N GLY A 263 -18.14 -4.20 -9.42
CA GLY A 263 -16.70 -4.51 -9.37
C GLY A 263 -15.88 -3.99 -10.54
N HIS A 264 -16.50 -3.43 -11.59
CA HIS A 264 -15.80 -2.87 -12.73
C HIS A 264 -15.70 -1.34 -12.66
N ALA A 265 -14.50 -0.80 -12.89
CA ALA A 265 -14.26 0.63 -12.94
C ALA A 265 -13.35 1.02 -14.12
N LEU A 266 -13.63 2.19 -14.69
CA LEU A 266 -12.87 2.77 -15.79
C LEU A 266 -12.55 4.23 -15.46
N LEU A 267 -11.28 4.60 -15.64
CA LEU A 267 -10.88 6.00 -15.55
C LEU A 267 -11.32 6.75 -16.81
N GLU A 268 -12.33 7.62 -16.69
CA GLU A 268 -12.86 8.41 -17.81
C GLU A 268 -11.98 9.62 -18.13
N GLY A 269 -11.37 10.21 -17.10
CA GLY A 269 -10.48 11.38 -17.24
C GLY A 269 -10.49 12.30 -16.03
N PHE A 270 -9.82 13.45 -16.13
CA PHE A 270 -9.67 14.40 -15.02
C PHE A 270 -10.58 15.62 -15.18
N VAL A 271 -11.20 16.03 -14.07
CA VAL A 271 -12.22 17.09 -14.03
C VAL A 271 -11.90 18.09 -12.92
N ASP A 272 -11.53 19.31 -13.28
CA ASP A 272 -11.23 20.38 -12.32
C ASP A 272 -12.44 20.74 -11.44
N LYS A 273 -13.64 20.88 -12.03
CA LYS A 273 -14.90 21.22 -11.34
C LYS A 273 -16.11 20.64 -12.07
N GLY A 274 -17.15 20.28 -11.31
CA GLY A 274 -18.40 19.73 -11.86
C GLY A 274 -18.20 18.32 -12.43
N ILE A 275 -18.86 18.03 -13.56
CA ILE A 275 -18.87 16.69 -14.18
C ILE A 275 -18.19 16.68 -15.56
N ARG A 276 -17.91 17.85 -16.14
CA ARG A 276 -17.35 17.96 -17.50
C ARG A 276 -15.84 17.82 -17.48
N VAL A 277 -15.32 16.81 -18.17
CA VAL A 277 -13.88 16.64 -18.42
C VAL A 277 -13.37 17.84 -19.23
N LYS A 278 -12.41 18.57 -18.66
CA LYS A 278 -11.67 19.59 -19.41
C LYS A 278 -10.66 18.84 -20.28
N ASN A 279 -10.84 18.89 -21.59
CA ASN A 279 -9.98 18.23 -22.58
C ASN A 279 -9.89 16.70 -22.39
N PRO A 280 -10.87 15.93 -22.92
CA PRO A 280 -10.53 14.63 -23.45
C PRO A 280 -9.67 14.88 -24.70
N TYR A 281 -8.54 14.21 -24.89
CA TYR A 281 -8.10 14.00 -26.26
C TYR A 281 -9.23 13.25 -26.98
N ASN A 282 -10.06 13.99 -27.71
CA ASN A 282 -11.13 13.59 -28.61
C ASN A 282 -11.90 12.30 -28.27
N VAL A 283 -12.73 12.32 -27.22
CA VAL A 283 -13.93 11.46 -27.18
C VAL A 283 -15.15 12.37 -27.15
N THR A 284 -15.63 12.63 -28.35
CA THR A 284 -16.64 13.62 -28.72
C THR A 284 -17.96 13.44 -28.00
N ALA A 285 -18.55 14.59 -27.64
CA ALA A 285 -19.87 14.80 -27.04
C ALA A 285 -21.05 14.11 -27.76
N ALA A 286 -20.86 13.56 -28.96
CA ALA A 286 -21.85 12.79 -29.70
C ALA A 286 -22.29 11.48 -28.99
N LYS A 287 -21.49 10.91 -28.08
CA LYS A 287 -21.81 9.63 -27.41
C LYS A 287 -22.69 9.74 -26.16
N LEU A 288 -22.81 10.93 -25.56
CA LEU A 288 -23.67 11.15 -24.38
C LEU A 288 -25.11 11.49 -24.73
N GLU A 289 -25.37 11.91 -25.97
CA GLU A 289 -26.71 12.23 -26.46
C GLU A 289 -27.54 10.97 -26.75
N GLU A 290 -26.90 9.85 -27.09
CA GLU A 290 -27.57 8.53 -27.18
C GLU A 290 -27.96 7.95 -25.81
N LEU A 291 -27.18 8.20 -24.76
CA LEU A 291 -27.41 7.68 -23.40
C LEU A 291 -28.53 8.41 -22.63
N SER A 292 -29.09 9.49 -23.19
CA SER A 292 -30.11 10.30 -22.52
C SER A 292 -31.51 10.20 -23.15
N LYS A 293 -31.70 9.34 -24.15
CA LYS A 293 -33.03 9.08 -24.71
C LYS A 293 -33.79 8.09 -23.84
N PRO A 294 -34.91 8.48 -23.21
CA PRO A 294 -35.77 7.51 -22.55
C PRO A 294 -36.59 6.79 -23.61
N ARG A 295 -36.61 5.45 -23.58
CA ARG A 295 -37.77 4.64 -23.97
C ARG A 295 -37.51 3.15 -23.77
N GLY A 296 -38.27 2.60 -22.82
CA GLY A 296 -38.99 1.33 -22.95
C GLY A 296 -38.17 0.06 -23.12
N GLY A 297 -38.15 -0.75 -22.05
CA GLY A 297 -38.31 -2.20 -22.13
C GLY A 297 -37.16 -3.01 -22.76
N ILE A 298 -36.62 -3.91 -21.93
CA ILE A 298 -35.82 -5.09 -22.31
C ILE A 298 -34.36 -4.78 -22.68
N TYR A 299 -33.56 -4.68 -21.63
CA TYR A 299 -32.09 -4.77 -21.68
C TYR A 299 -31.66 -6.16 -22.15
N TYR A 300 -30.58 -6.24 -22.97
CA TYR A 300 -29.52 -7.28 -22.95
C TYR A 300 -28.61 -7.30 -24.20
N ALA A 301 -28.87 -6.53 -25.27
CA ALA A 301 -28.06 -6.58 -26.50
C ALA A 301 -27.12 -5.38 -26.75
N ALA A 302 -27.47 -4.17 -26.30
CA ALA A 302 -26.71 -2.95 -26.58
C ALA A 302 -25.43 -2.82 -25.73
N GLU A 303 -25.47 -3.27 -24.47
CA GLU A 303 -24.30 -3.21 -23.56
C GLU A 303 -23.15 -4.09 -24.05
N ARG A 304 -23.42 -5.33 -24.50
CA ARG A 304 -22.36 -6.22 -25.05
C ARG A 304 -21.71 -5.67 -26.31
N LYS A 305 -22.43 -4.87 -27.12
CA LYS A 305 -21.90 -4.25 -28.34
C LYS A 305 -21.01 -3.05 -28.02
N LEU A 306 -21.34 -2.29 -26.96
CA LEU A 306 -20.44 -1.28 -26.40
C LEU A 306 -19.14 -1.95 -25.94
N TRP A 307 -19.20 -2.97 -25.07
CA TRP A 307 -18.02 -3.65 -24.51
C TRP A 307 -17.04 -4.21 -25.55
N ARG A 308 -17.53 -4.74 -26.70
CA ARG A 308 -16.67 -5.16 -27.83
C ARG A 308 -15.92 -4.01 -28.50
N THR A 309 -16.46 -2.80 -28.43
CA THR A 309 -15.82 -1.59 -28.97
C THR A 309 -14.82 -0.98 -27.98
N TYR A 310 -14.98 -1.23 -26.67
CA TYR A 310 -14.10 -0.73 -25.59
C TYR A 310 -12.85 -1.60 -25.37
N ARG A 311 -12.95 -2.92 -25.57
CA ARG A 311 -11.80 -3.84 -25.45
C ARG A 311 -10.67 -3.55 -26.46
N ASN A 312 -10.94 -2.78 -27.51
CA ASN A 312 -10.00 -2.50 -28.61
C ASN A 312 -9.32 -1.11 -28.52
N ARG A 313 -9.41 -0.39 -27.39
CA ARG A 313 -8.68 0.88 -27.20
C ARG A 313 -7.61 0.72 -26.12
N GLN A 314 -6.34 0.90 -26.52
CA GLN A 314 -5.13 0.74 -25.70
C GLN A 314 -4.89 1.89 -24.69
N ASP A 315 -5.80 2.88 -24.67
CA ASP A 315 -5.57 4.20 -24.08
C ASP A 315 -6.46 4.49 -22.84
N LEU A 316 -7.24 3.50 -22.39
CA LEU A 316 -8.05 3.57 -21.16
C LEU A 316 -7.44 2.69 -20.07
N VAL A 317 -7.18 3.26 -18.89
CA VAL A 317 -6.78 2.47 -17.71
C VAL A 317 -8.05 1.84 -17.12
N SER A 318 -8.15 0.52 -17.27
CA SER A 318 -9.18 -0.30 -16.63
C SER A 318 -8.57 -1.08 -15.47
N ASP A 319 -9.21 -1.00 -14.31
CA ASP A 319 -8.83 -1.75 -13.12
C ASP A 319 -10.09 -2.01 -12.27
N SER A 320 -9.95 -2.78 -11.20
CA SER A 320 -10.98 -2.89 -10.18
C SER A 320 -11.24 -1.53 -9.53
N MET A 321 -12.48 -1.28 -9.10
CA MET A 321 -12.80 -0.12 -8.27
C MET A 321 -11.88 -0.06 -7.04
N GLU A 322 -11.59 -1.23 -6.49
CA GLU A 322 -10.76 -1.38 -5.30
C GLU A 322 -9.32 -0.86 -5.50
N ALA A 323 -8.67 -1.22 -6.62
CA ALA A 323 -7.32 -0.77 -6.92
C ALA A 323 -7.22 0.75 -7.08
N PHE A 324 -8.20 1.37 -7.74
CA PHE A 324 -8.26 2.83 -7.83
C PHE A 324 -8.42 3.50 -6.47
N VAL A 325 -9.24 2.93 -5.59
CA VAL A 325 -9.43 3.42 -4.22
C VAL A 325 -8.15 3.28 -3.41
N ASP A 326 -7.48 2.13 -3.47
CA ASP A 326 -6.20 1.90 -2.78
C ASP A 326 -5.15 2.94 -3.19
N LEU A 327 -5.01 3.18 -4.50
CA LEU A 327 -4.11 4.21 -5.02
C LEU A 327 -4.48 5.62 -4.52
N ALA A 328 -5.76 5.97 -4.51
CA ALA A 328 -6.21 7.28 -4.04
C ALA A 328 -5.89 7.49 -2.55
N LEU A 329 -6.08 6.46 -1.72
CA LEU A 329 -5.83 6.48 -0.29
C LEU A 329 -4.33 6.61 0.02
N GLU A 330 -3.48 5.85 -0.68
CA GLU A 330 -2.02 5.95 -0.58
C GLU A 330 -1.54 7.38 -0.88
N LYS A 331 -2.00 7.96 -2.00
CA LYS A 331 -1.65 9.33 -2.39
C LYS A 331 -2.28 10.38 -1.49
N TRP A 332 -3.38 10.08 -0.83
CA TRP A 332 -3.94 10.96 0.19
C TRP A 332 -3.07 10.98 1.44
N LEU A 333 -2.67 9.81 1.96
CA LEU A 333 -1.81 9.70 3.14
C LEU A 333 -0.47 10.41 2.94
N GLY A 334 0.15 10.24 1.76
CA GLY A 334 1.41 10.91 1.41
C GLY A 334 1.33 12.45 1.42
N ARG A 335 0.13 13.04 1.30
CA ARG A 335 -0.08 14.50 1.37
C ARG A 335 -0.32 15.05 2.78
N LEU A 336 -0.34 14.17 3.79
CA LEU A 336 -0.53 14.53 5.20
C LEU A 336 0.80 14.62 5.97
N LYS A 337 1.89 14.16 5.36
CA LYS A 337 3.27 14.50 5.76
C LYS A 337 3.56 15.93 5.33
#